data_AF-A0A3D6B212-F1
#
_entry.id   AF-A0A3D6B212-F1
#
_cell.length_a   1.000
_cell.length_b   1.000
_cell.length_c   1.000
_cell.angle_alpha   90.00
_cell.angle_beta   90.00
_cell.angle_gamma   90.00
#
_symmetry.space_group_name_H-M   'P 1'
#
loop_
_entity.id
_entity.type
_entity.pdbx_description
1 polymer ?
#
loop_
_entity_poly.entity_id
_entity_poly.type
_entity_poly.pdbx_seq_one_letter_code
_entity_poly.pdbx_strand_id
1 'polypeptide(L)'
;KNEKFRPPVLSNGDTRNELLKRSRYSLTQTPDKWSERQKARMKLLFQLYPKLKEAYDITNRLRAVFRSSTLNRETAKGKFQEWYKDVNKSSLREMKAARDAVKSREDEILNYFIDHSTNAGAESFNSKIKGFRAQLRGVSDLTFYMFRLCTIFG
;
A
#
# COMPACT_ATOMS: atom_id res chain seq x y z
N LYS A 1 -29.25 -40.54 -4.32
CA LYS A 1 -29.69 -39.15 -4.61
C LYS A 1 -28.45 -38.25 -4.60
N ASN A 2 -28.04 -37.71 -5.75
CA ASN A 2 -26.94 -36.74 -5.83
C ASN A 2 -27.48 -35.35 -5.48
N GLU A 3 -27.61 -35.05 -4.19
CA GLU A 3 -27.95 -33.69 -3.76
C GLU A 3 -26.75 -32.75 -3.97
N LYS A 4 -26.98 -31.63 -4.67
CA LYS A 4 -25.95 -30.61 -4.88
C LYS A 4 -25.59 -29.98 -3.53
N PHE A 5 -24.33 -30.13 -3.12
CA PHE A 5 -23.81 -29.47 -1.92
C PHE A 5 -24.00 -27.96 -1.98
N ARG A 6 -24.60 -27.39 -0.93
CA ARG A 6 -24.76 -25.93 -0.76
C ARG A 6 -23.91 -25.48 0.43
N PRO A 7 -22.88 -24.65 0.21
CA PRO A 7 -22.05 -24.17 1.31
C PRO A 7 -22.85 -23.24 2.23
N PRO A 8 -22.49 -23.18 3.53
CA PRO A 8 -23.10 -22.25 4.47
C PRO A 8 -22.79 -20.81 4.06
N VAL A 9 -23.84 -19.98 4.06
CA VAL A 9 -23.79 -18.57 3.69
C VAL A 9 -23.84 -17.68 4.94
N LEU A 10 -23.23 -16.51 4.84
CA LEU A 10 -23.22 -15.50 5.90
C LEU A 10 -24.40 -14.53 5.75
N SER A 11 -24.57 -13.61 6.70
CA SER A 11 -25.66 -12.64 6.73
C SER A 11 -25.72 -11.72 5.50
N ASN A 12 -24.61 -11.58 4.77
CA ASN A 12 -24.52 -10.81 3.54
C ASN A 12 -24.70 -11.65 2.26
N GLY A 13 -25.03 -12.94 2.39
CA GLY A 13 -25.20 -13.89 1.29
C GLY A 13 -23.90 -14.48 0.73
N ASP A 14 -22.73 -14.03 1.21
CA ASP A 14 -21.44 -14.59 0.77
C ASP A 14 -21.13 -15.89 1.54
N THR A 15 -20.47 -16.84 0.88
CA THR A 15 -19.71 -17.89 1.58
C THR A 15 -18.45 -17.31 2.24
N ARG A 16 -17.82 -18.05 3.17
CA ARG A 16 -16.53 -17.61 3.77
C ARG A 16 -15.44 -17.32 2.74
N ASN A 17 -15.35 -18.12 1.68
CA ASN A 17 -14.35 -17.94 0.62
C ASN A 17 -14.67 -16.73 -0.26
N GLU A 18 -15.94 -16.52 -0.60
CA GLU A 18 -16.37 -15.34 -1.34
C GLU A 18 -16.14 -14.07 -0.53
N LEU A 19 -16.38 -14.09 0.78
CA LEU A 19 -16.10 -12.97 1.68
C LEU A 19 -14.63 -12.55 1.57
N LEU A 20 -13.69 -13.50 1.72
CA LEU A 20 -12.26 -13.23 1.61
C LEU A 20 -11.89 -12.69 0.22
N LYS A 21 -12.37 -13.34 -0.84
CA LYS A 21 -12.08 -12.95 -2.23
C LYS A 21 -12.59 -11.55 -2.55
N ARG A 22 -13.84 -11.25 -2.19
CA ARG A 22 -14.51 -9.98 -2.50
C ARG A 22 -14.01 -8.83 -1.63
N SER A 23 -13.47 -9.09 -0.44
CA SER A 23 -12.89 -8.07 0.44
C SER A 23 -11.44 -7.69 0.12
N ARG A 24 -10.74 -8.47 -0.71
CA ARG A 24 -9.31 -8.26 -1.01
C ARG A 24 -8.99 -6.83 -1.46
N TYR A 25 -9.80 -6.26 -2.35
CA TYR A 25 -9.58 -4.89 -2.82
C TYR A 25 -9.87 -3.85 -1.73
N SER A 26 -10.93 -4.03 -0.95
CA SER A 26 -11.27 -3.10 0.14
C SER A 26 -10.18 -3.03 1.22
N LEU A 27 -9.49 -4.13 1.50
CA LEU A 27 -8.36 -4.17 2.43
C LEU A 27 -7.17 -3.28 2.01
N THR A 28 -7.04 -2.93 0.72
CA THR A 28 -5.95 -2.04 0.26
C THR A 28 -6.31 -0.57 0.37
N GLN A 29 -7.58 -0.24 0.60
CA GLN A 29 -8.11 1.12 0.69
C GLN A 29 -8.27 1.55 2.16
N THR A 30 -8.58 2.82 2.40
CA THR A 30 -9.01 3.28 3.72
C THR A 30 -10.53 3.26 3.86
N PRO A 31 -11.07 3.24 5.10
CA PRO A 31 -12.51 3.08 5.33
C PRO A 31 -13.39 4.19 4.71
N ASP A 32 -12.83 5.40 4.54
CA ASP A 32 -13.50 6.53 3.87
C ASP A 32 -13.83 6.26 2.40
N LYS A 33 -13.08 5.35 1.74
CA LYS A 33 -13.28 5.00 0.34
C LYS A 33 -14.25 3.84 0.12
N TRP A 34 -14.73 3.24 1.21
CA TRP A 34 -15.63 2.10 1.10
C TRP A 34 -17.06 2.54 0.86
N SER A 35 -17.72 1.94 -0.14
CA SER A 35 -19.18 1.95 -0.26
C SER A 35 -19.85 1.28 0.94
N GLU A 36 -21.13 1.55 1.17
CA GLU A 36 -21.91 0.93 2.25
C GLU A 36 -21.89 -0.61 2.17
N ARG A 37 -21.95 -1.18 0.95
CA ARG A 37 -21.81 -2.63 0.73
C ARG A 37 -20.45 -3.15 1.16
N GLN A 38 -19.37 -2.40 0.89
CA GLN A 38 -18.02 -2.77 1.33
C GLN A 38 -17.89 -2.63 2.85
N LYS A 39 -18.40 -1.56 3.46
CA LYS A 39 -18.39 -1.38 4.93
C LYS A 39 -19.07 -2.55 5.65
N ALA A 40 -20.27 -2.93 5.21
CA ALA A 40 -21.00 -4.07 5.77
C ALA A 40 -20.19 -5.38 5.65
N ARG A 41 -19.58 -5.61 4.49
CA ARG A 41 -18.73 -6.79 4.24
C ARG A 41 -17.46 -6.78 5.10
N MET A 42 -16.79 -5.64 5.21
CA MET A 42 -15.56 -5.48 6.01
C MET A 42 -15.84 -5.66 7.50
N LYS A 43 -16.99 -5.18 8.00
CA LYS A 43 -17.44 -5.42 9.38
C LYS A 43 -17.55 -6.91 9.67
N LEU A 44 -18.22 -7.67 8.79
CA LEU A 44 -18.34 -9.11 8.91
C LEU A 44 -17.00 -9.83 8.80
N LEU A 45 -16.14 -9.43 7.86
CA LEU A 45 -14.79 -9.96 7.70
C LEU A 45 -13.98 -9.81 8.98
N PHE A 46 -13.99 -8.63 9.60
CA PHE A 46 -13.22 -8.36 10.80
C PHE A 46 -13.78 -9.03 12.05
N GLN A 47 -15.09 -9.30 12.11
CA GLN A 47 -15.66 -10.15 13.15
C GLN A 47 -15.16 -11.60 13.04
N LEU A 48 -15.07 -12.13 11.83
CA LEU A 48 -14.63 -13.51 11.59
C LEU A 48 -13.09 -13.67 11.66
N TYR A 49 -12.35 -12.63 11.31
CA TYR A 49 -10.89 -12.64 11.22
C TYR A 49 -10.28 -11.44 11.98
N PRO A 50 -10.28 -11.46 13.32
CA PRO A 50 -9.81 -10.33 14.13
C PRO A 50 -8.33 -10.00 13.92
N LYS A 51 -7.48 -11.01 13.66
CA LYS A 51 -6.07 -10.81 13.29
C LYS A 51 -5.91 -10.00 12.00
N LEU A 52 -6.82 -10.18 11.04
CA LEU A 52 -6.80 -9.39 9.80
C LEU A 52 -7.21 -7.93 10.05
N LYS A 53 -8.15 -7.71 10.98
CA LYS A 53 -8.51 -6.37 11.45
C LYS A 53 -7.30 -5.67 12.08
N GLU A 54 -6.61 -6.36 12.97
CA GLU A 54 -5.39 -5.86 13.62
C GLU A 54 -4.32 -5.43 12.60
N ALA A 55 -4.01 -6.30 11.63
CA ALA A 55 -3.06 -5.98 10.55
C ALA A 55 -3.52 -4.76 9.73
N TYR A 56 -4.81 -4.71 9.37
CA TYR A 56 -5.41 -3.62 8.61
C TYR A 56 -5.34 -2.30 9.37
N ASP A 57 -5.66 -2.29 10.66
CA ASP A 57 -5.62 -1.09 11.50
C ASP A 57 -4.19 -0.55 11.63
N ILE A 58 -3.21 -1.43 11.89
CA ILE A 58 -1.78 -1.05 11.97
C ILE A 58 -1.30 -0.48 10.63
N THR A 59 -1.68 -1.09 9.51
CA THR A 59 -1.33 -0.62 8.17
C THR A 59 -1.91 0.77 7.90
N ASN A 60 -3.15 1.01 8.31
CA ASN A 60 -3.80 2.31 8.09
C ASN A 60 -3.25 3.40 9.01
N ARG A 61 -2.77 3.07 10.22
CA ARG A 61 -2.02 4.03 11.05
C ARG A 61 -0.77 4.53 10.33
N LEU A 62 0.04 3.64 9.76
CA LEU A 62 1.21 4.03 8.98
C LEU A 62 0.82 4.91 7.78
N ARG A 63 -0.21 4.49 7.04
CA ARG A 63 -0.75 5.27 5.92
C ARG A 63 -1.24 6.67 6.33
N ALA A 64 -1.80 6.82 7.53
CA ALA A 64 -2.21 8.12 8.04
C ALA A 64 -1.01 9.05 8.26
N VAL A 65 0.14 8.52 8.70
CA VAL A 65 1.39 9.28 8.82
C VAL A 65 1.80 9.84 7.45
N PHE A 66 1.88 9.00 6.42
CA PHE A 66 2.26 9.43 5.07
C PHE A 66 1.26 10.38 4.40
N ARG A 67 -0.02 10.33 4.77
CA ARG A 67 -1.03 11.24 4.21
C ARG A 67 -1.09 12.60 4.89
N SER A 68 -0.43 12.76 6.02
CA SER A 68 -0.41 14.04 6.71
C SER A 68 0.52 15.00 5.99
N SER A 69 -0.05 16.04 5.39
CA SER A 69 0.69 17.11 4.69
C SER A 69 1.31 18.14 5.64
N THR A 70 1.11 17.98 6.95
CA THR A 70 1.59 18.93 7.97
C THR A 70 2.74 18.37 8.80
N LEU A 71 3.08 17.09 8.63
CA LEU A 71 4.20 16.48 9.34
C LEU A 71 5.52 16.83 8.66
N ASN A 72 6.42 17.43 9.43
CA ASN A 72 7.82 17.54 9.07
C ASN A 72 8.60 16.29 9.52
N ARG A 73 9.89 16.21 9.15
CA ARG A 73 10.78 15.08 9.47
C ARG A 73 10.75 14.67 10.96
N GLU A 74 10.82 15.63 11.89
CA GLU A 74 10.90 15.35 13.33
C GLU A 74 9.58 14.85 13.90
N THR A 75 8.47 15.53 13.55
CA THR A 75 7.13 15.13 13.97
C THR A 75 6.72 13.78 13.36
N ALA A 76 7.10 13.52 12.11
CA ALA A 76 6.94 12.21 11.46
C ALA A 76 7.73 11.13 12.20
N LYS A 77 8.99 11.39 12.60
CA LYS A 77 9.79 10.45 13.40
C LYS A 77 9.07 10.08 14.69
N GLY A 78 8.49 11.06 15.39
CA GLY A 78 7.64 10.80 16.57
C GLY A 78 6.48 9.84 16.27
N LYS A 79 5.78 10.04 15.15
CA LYS A 79 4.70 9.15 14.69
C LYS A 79 5.17 7.76 14.30
N PHE A 80 6.36 7.60 13.75
CA PHE A 80 6.95 6.29 13.49
C PHE A 80 7.23 5.55 14.81
N GLN A 81 7.73 6.25 15.84
CA GLN A 81 7.92 5.63 17.16
C GLN A 81 6.60 5.19 17.81
N GLU A 82 5.54 5.99 17.70
CA GLU A 82 4.19 5.58 18.11
C GLU A 82 3.73 4.33 17.36
N TRP A 83 3.89 4.33 16.03
CA TRP A 83 3.52 3.20 15.19
C TRP A 83 4.31 1.93 15.53
N TYR A 84 5.61 2.03 15.81
CA TYR A 84 6.42 0.89 16.25
C TYR A 84 5.93 0.30 17.57
N LYS A 85 5.50 1.14 18.53
CA LYS A 85 4.89 0.68 19.78
C LYS A 85 3.60 -0.08 19.52
N ASP A 86 2.79 0.38 18.58
CA ASP A 86 1.57 -0.33 18.17
C ASP A 86 1.88 -1.68 17.51
N VAL A 87 2.89 -1.75 16.63
CA VAL A 87 3.34 -3.02 16.04
C VAL A 87 3.91 -3.97 17.10
N ASN A 88 4.61 -3.47 18.12
CA ASN A 88 5.16 -4.30 19.20
C ASN A 88 4.08 -5.01 20.02
N LYS A 89 2.93 -4.34 20.21
CA LYS A 89 1.75 -4.93 20.85
C LYS A 89 1.08 -6.01 19.98
N SER A 90 1.37 -6.01 18.68
CA SER A 90 0.81 -6.99 17.76
C SER A 90 1.42 -8.38 17.94
N SER A 91 0.58 -9.39 17.83
CA SER A 91 1.02 -10.80 17.81
C SER A 91 1.56 -11.24 16.44
N LEU A 92 1.36 -10.43 15.39
CA LEU A 92 1.62 -10.79 14.00
C LEU A 92 3.09 -10.62 13.64
N ARG A 93 3.74 -11.72 13.25
CA ARG A 93 5.16 -11.71 12.85
C ARG A 93 5.39 -10.91 11.59
N GLU A 94 4.44 -10.95 10.65
CA GLU A 94 4.47 -10.22 9.39
C GLU A 94 4.51 -8.72 9.62
N MET A 95 3.74 -8.22 10.59
CA MET A 95 3.77 -6.79 10.95
C MET A 95 5.09 -6.40 11.59
N LYS A 96 5.67 -7.27 12.42
CA LYS A 96 7.01 -7.03 13.01
C LYS A 96 8.10 -7.00 11.93
N ALA A 97 8.06 -7.91 10.97
CA ALA A 97 8.97 -7.90 9.83
C ALA A 97 8.83 -6.62 8.99
N ALA A 98 7.60 -6.16 8.73
CA ALA A 98 7.35 -4.90 8.04
C ALA A 98 7.91 -3.69 8.81
N ARG A 99 7.72 -3.66 10.14
CA ARG A 99 8.34 -2.66 11.02
C ARG A 99 9.86 -2.66 10.91
N ASP A 100 10.49 -3.83 10.94
CA ASP A 100 11.96 -3.94 10.87
C ASP A 100 12.50 -3.46 9.52
N ALA A 101 11.80 -3.77 8.43
CA ALA A 101 12.11 -3.23 7.11
C ALA A 101 12.02 -1.70 7.08
N VAL A 102 10.94 -1.12 7.62
CA VAL A 102 10.78 0.34 7.73
C VAL A 102 11.88 0.96 8.59
N LYS A 103 12.14 0.38 9.76
CA LYS A 103 13.14 0.88 10.71
C LYS A 103 14.56 0.86 10.13
N SER A 104 14.90 -0.14 9.33
CA SER A 104 16.21 -0.25 8.68
C SER A 104 16.53 0.89 7.71
N ARG A 105 15.50 1.56 7.18
CA ARG A 105 15.60 2.68 6.23
C ARG A 105 14.87 3.92 6.73
N GLU A 106 14.70 4.04 8.05
CA GLU A 106 13.89 5.12 8.64
C GLU A 106 14.38 6.49 8.18
N ASP A 107 15.69 6.71 8.15
CA ASP A 107 16.26 8.02 7.77
C ASP A 107 15.93 8.40 6.31
N GLU A 108 16.08 7.45 5.38
CA GLU A 108 15.71 7.62 3.97
C GLU A 108 14.21 7.89 3.81
N ILE A 109 13.37 7.15 4.55
CA ILE A 109 11.91 7.31 4.53
C ILE A 109 11.52 8.67 5.10
N LEU A 110 12.18 9.13 6.16
CA LEU A 110 11.89 10.40 6.81
C LEU A 110 12.20 11.60 5.91
N ASN A 111 13.12 11.46 4.94
CA ASN A 111 13.38 12.51 3.94
C ASN A 111 12.14 12.84 3.09
N TYR A 112 11.19 11.91 2.95
CA TYR A 112 9.88 12.20 2.34
C TYR A 112 9.21 13.42 2.99
N PHE A 113 9.30 13.58 4.31
CA PHE A 113 8.61 14.63 5.07
C PHE A 113 9.34 15.98 5.08
N ILE A 114 10.38 16.16 4.24
CA ILE A 114 11.01 17.46 4.02
C ILE A 114 10.20 18.25 3.00
N ASP A 115 10.02 17.66 1.82
CA ASP A 115 9.31 18.32 0.70
C ASP A 115 7.98 17.64 0.34
N HIS A 116 7.62 16.55 1.03
CA HIS A 116 6.53 15.64 0.63
C HIS A 116 6.63 15.15 -0.81
N SER A 117 7.85 15.19 -1.38
CA SER A 117 8.12 14.81 -2.75
C SER A 117 8.15 13.30 -2.86
N THR A 118 7.35 12.77 -3.78
CA THR A 118 7.34 11.34 -4.09
C THR A 118 8.26 11.06 -5.27
N ASN A 119 8.87 9.88 -5.30
CA ASN A 119 9.63 9.39 -6.45
C ASN A 119 8.75 9.17 -7.70
N ALA A 120 7.45 9.44 -7.66
CA ALA A 120 6.51 9.21 -8.76
C ALA A 120 6.90 9.98 -10.03
N GLY A 121 7.45 11.20 -9.89
CA GLY A 121 7.98 11.97 -11.03
C GLY A 121 9.13 11.24 -11.72
N ALA A 122 10.10 10.76 -10.93
CA ALA A 122 11.22 9.98 -11.44
C ALA A 122 10.81 8.61 -11.98
N GLU A 123 9.83 7.93 -11.37
CA GLU A 123 9.28 6.66 -11.85
C GLU A 123 8.53 6.82 -13.18
N SER A 124 7.74 7.90 -13.32
CA SER A 124 7.09 8.28 -14.58
C SER A 124 8.12 8.57 -15.66
N PHE A 125 9.17 9.33 -15.32
CA PHE A 125 10.27 9.62 -16.23
C PHE A 125 11.04 8.35 -16.64
N ASN A 126 11.36 7.48 -15.69
CA ASN A 126 11.98 6.17 -15.95
C ASN A 126 11.12 5.31 -16.88
N SER A 127 9.80 5.36 -16.73
CA SER A 127 8.86 4.64 -17.61
C SER A 127 8.87 5.21 -19.02
N LYS A 128 8.92 6.54 -19.19
CA LYS A 128 9.07 7.21 -20.49
C LYS A 128 10.39 6.86 -21.17
N ILE A 129 11.50 6.88 -20.44
CA ILE A 129 12.83 6.48 -20.92
C ILE A 129 12.82 5.03 -21.41
N LYS A 130 12.25 4.11 -20.62
CA LYS A 130 12.12 2.69 -20.99
C LYS A 130 11.28 2.51 -22.25
N GLY A 131 10.16 3.22 -22.36
CA GLY A 131 9.31 3.21 -23.55
C GLY A 131 10.04 3.73 -24.80
N PHE A 132 10.73 4.85 -24.68
CA PHE A 132 11.52 5.44 -25.76
C PHE A 132 12.65 4.51 -26.22
N ARG A 133 13.38 3.91 -25.28
CA ARG A 133 14.43 2.93 -25.59
C ARG A 133 13.88 1.69 -26.31
N ALA A 134 12.69 1.22 -25.93
CA ALA A 134 12.05 0.08 -26.59
C ALA A 134 11.68 0.37 -28.04
N GLN A 135 11.24 1.59 -28.35
CA GLN A 135 10.97 2.03 -29.73
C GLN A 135 12.23 2.05 -30.60
N LEU A 136 13.37 2.43 -30.01
CA LEU A 136 14.67 2.48 -30.69
C LEU A 136 15.35 1.11 -30.80
N ARG A 137 14.78 0.04 -30.21
CA ARG A 137 15.35 -1.32 -30.16
C ARG A 137 16.78 -1.38 -29.59
N GLY A 138 17.11 -0.46 -28.70
CA GLY A 138 18.46 -0.33 -28.11
C GLY A 138 18.99 1.09 -28.22
N VAL A 139 20.22 1.28 -27.75
CA VAL A 139 20.95 2.56 -27.83
C VAL A 139 22.32 2.25 -28.40
N SER A 140 22.58 2.64 -29.64
CA SER A 140 23.88 2.50 -30.30
C SER A 140 24.76 3.75 -30.15
N ASP A 141 24.14 4.93 -30.07
CA ASP A 141 24.80 6.21 -29.85
C ASP A 141 24.23 6.87 -28.59
N LEU A 142 25.05 6.88 -27.53
CA LEU A 142 24.66 7.44 -26.24
C LEU A 142 24.49 8.96 -26.30
N THR A 143 25.33 9.66 -27.07
CA THR A 143 25.30 11.12 -27.19
C THR A 143 24.03 11.56 -27.89
N PHE A 144 23.68 10.93 -29.01
CA PHE A 144 22.44 11.22 -29.71
C PHE A 144 21.20 10.82 -28.90
N TYR A 145 21.28 9.72 -28.15
CA TYR A 145 20.21 9.31 -27.24
C TYR A 145 19.96 10.33 -26.13
N MET A 146 21.01 10.84 -25.49
CA MET A 146 20.89 11.89 -24.46
C MET A 146 20.35 13.19 -25.05
N PHE A 147 20.84 13.60 -26.23
CA PHE A 147 20.29 14.75 -26.97
C PHE A 147 18.78 14.62 -27.17
N ARG A 148 18.31 13.47 -27.69
CA ARG A 148 16.88 13.20 -27.91
C ARG A 148 16.06 13.18 -26.63
N LEU A 149 16.59 12.59 -25.55
CA LEU A 149 15.92 12.59 -24.25
C LEU A 149 15.71 14.02 -23.74
N CYS A 150 16.74 14.86 -23.80
CA CYS A 150 16.66 16.27 -23.40
C CYS A 150 15.71 17.07 -24.30
N THR A 151 15.69 16.84 -25.62
CA THR A 151 14.79 17.58 -26.52
C THR A 151 13.31 17.19 -26.33
N ILE A 152 13.01 15.93 -25.98
CA ILE A 152 11.63 15.43 -25.93
C ILE A 152 11.04 15.54 -24.52
N PHE A 153 11.85 15.36 -23.48
CA PHE A 153 11.39 15.25 -22.10
C PHE A 153 12.06 16.23 -21.12
N GLY A 154 13.05 17.01 -21.57
CA GLY A 154 13.80 17.99 -20.77
C GLY A 154 13.17 19.37 -20.77
#